data_AF-A0A9X3PSI5-F1
#
_entry.id   AF-A0A9X3PSI5-F1
#
_cell.length_a   1.000
_cell.length_b   1.000
_cell.length_c   1.000
_cell.angle_alpha   90.00
_cell.angle_beta   90.00
_cell.angle_gamma   90.00
#
_symmetry.space_group_name_H-M   'P 1'
#
loop_
_entity.id
_entity.type
_entity.pdbx_description
1 polymer ?
#
loop_
_entity_poly.entity_id
_entity_poly.type
_entity_poly.pdbx_seq_one_letter_code
_entity_poly.pdbx_strand_id
1 'polypeptide(L)'
;MDLRDILEGIRNEPDEHAVSLGQALELLHSRLETLPTEVGQGEIIDGIRKQFELNPSSDFLEEASWLVNALRFTSSPLSAEEVPIAWDRFQSEHSDIDPLLLDEYPILEGIAGWYFFHRDDPGGDEQVMVCRALAVFEHLAQLVRGHEGDEEYSGLLACNGLTILYCYCGLKEFERARFYAQLLHMEYLAGRLERDDYLQVRRIYKHILTVDKENEEHTRALLELQWQTISEREKRIQELEDQIRKVVAATERHLDLTKVRKELSKTFGPTWEKLHRETKKHMELAVAFSQAPHSTDHPVVPPWAFLKAVNSELRARLFRPAGLLDAAVLERTETKTPASLCIEYARSAPIDPADRDAINKAISGIGNPRLLLSPRNIEKLCTLRRHRNYGEHPGRPYTQDALAELLKTIWLDRWLVEFLKVLHAVR
;
A
#
# COMPACT_ATOMS: atom_id res chain seq x y z
N MET A 1 40.46 32.50 -5.00
CA MET A 1 40.33 33.77 -4.25
C MET A 1 39.81 33.30 -2.92
N ASP A 2 40.59 33.43 -1.86
CA ASP A 2 40.27 32.79 -0.56
C ASP A 2 39.01 33.45 0.03
N LEU A 3 38.17 32.68 0.72
CA LEU A 3 37.07 33.20 1.53
C LEU A 3 37.53 34.35 2.44
N ARG A 4 38.76 34.29 2.95
CA ARG A 4 39.37 35.39 3.71
C ARG A 4 39.56 36.66 2.89
N ASP A 5 39.96 36.55 1.63
CA ASP A 5 40.13 37.69 0.72
C ASP A 5 38.79 38.35 0.41
N ILE A 6 37.71 37.57 0.30
CA ILE A 6 36.34 38.06 0.08
C ILE A 6 35.84 38.81 1.33
N LEU A 7 35.98 38.20 2.51
CA LEU A 7 35.58 38.81 3.77
C LEU A 7 36.40 40.07 4.10
N GLU A 8 37.69 40.07 3.78
CA GLU A 8 38.57 41.23 3.95
C GLU A 8 38.29 42.32 2.92
N GLY A 9 37.86 41.96 1.71
CA GLY A 9 37.35 42.89 0.69
C GLY A 9 36.11 43.63 1.16
N ILE A 10 35.07 42.89 1.59
CA ILE A 10 33.81 43.43 2.11
C ILE A 10 34.05 44.35 3.32
N ARG A 11 34.92 43.94 4.24
CA ARG A 11 35.20 44.69 5.48
C ARG A 11 35.96 46.00 5.27
N ASN A 12 36.60 46.18 4.13
CA ASN A 12 37.42 47.36 3.78
C ASN A 12 36.74 48.29 2.76
N GLU A 13 35.48 48.04 2.39
CA GLU A 13 34.74 48.88 1.44
C GLU A 13 34.30 50.23 2.04
N PRO A 14 34.21 51.29 1.21
CA PRO A 14 33.92 52.65 1.67
C PRO A 14 32.49 52.79 2.24
N ASP A 15 32.32 53.67 3.22
CA ASP A 15 31.06 53.98 3.93
C ASP A 15 29.84 54.18 2.99
N GLU A 16 30.06 54.67 1.76
CA GLU A 16 28.98 54.88 0.77
C GLU A 16 28.33 53.57 0.30
N HIS A 17 29.09 52.47 0.22
CA HIS A 17 28.56 51.16 -0.15
C HIS A 17 27.66 50.60 0.96
N ALA A 18 28.12 50.64 2.22
CA ALA A 18 27.33 50.24 3.38
C ALA A 18 26.02 51.04 3.52
N VAL A 19 26.06 52.35 3.25
CA VAL A 19 24.84 53.19 3.24
C VAL A 19 23.88 52.75 2.12
N SER A 20 24.39 52.44 0.92
CA SER A 20 23.57 51.95 -0.19
C SER A 20 22.93 50.58 0.12
N LEU A 21 23.68 49.67 0.76
CA LEU A 21 23.17 48.37 1.19
C LEU A 21 22.06 48.54 2.24
N GLY A 22 22.30 49.38 3.26
CA GLY A 22 21.30 49.68 4.29
C GLY A 22 20.00 50.24 3.73
N GLN A 23 20.06 51.20 2.80
CA GLN A 23 18.88 51.76 2.14
C GLN A 23 18.12 50.71 1.31
N ALA A 24 18.84 49.81 0.63
CA ALA A 24 18.21 48.73 -0.12
C ALA A 24 17.48 47.74 0.79
N LEU A 25 18.07 47.41 1.95
CA LEU A 25 17.48 46.53 2.96
C LEU A 25 16.25 47.17 3.63
N GLU A 26 16.31 48.46 3.98
CA GLU A 26 15.15 49.19 4.51
C GLU A 26 13.98 49.21 3.53
N LEU A 27 14.24 49.45 2.24
CA LEU A 27 13.23 49.42 1.19
C LEU A 27 12.61 48.02 1.05
N LEU A 28 13.44 46.98 1.07
CA LEU A 28 12.98 45.59 1.00
C LEU A 28 12.13 45.22 2.22
N HIS A 29 12.56 45.61 3.42
CA HIS A 29 11.82 45.39 4.65
C HIS A 29 10.42 46.05 4.59
N SER A 30 10.36 47.33 4.20
CA SER A 30 9.09 48.05 4.02
C SER A 30 8.18 47.39 2.98
N ARG A 31 8.73 46.88 1.89
CA ARG A 31 7.96 46.14 0.86
C ARG A 31 7.44 44.80 1.38
N LEU A 32 8.22 44.06 2.16
CA LEU A 32 7.75 42.82 2.77
C LEU A 32 6.63 43.06 3.80
N GLU A 33 6.67 44.16 4.55
CA GLU A 33 5.60 44.51 5.49
C GLU A 33 4.30 44.94 4.78
N THR A 34 4.40 45.61 3.63
CA THR A 34 3.25 46.21 2.95
C THR A 34 2.67 45.32 1.85
N LEU A 35 3.50 44.63 1.08
CA LEU A 35 3.13 43.84 -0.11
C LEU A 35 3.93 42.52 -0.19
N PRO A 36 3.82 41.62 0.80
CA PRO A 36 4.67 40.42 0.90
C PRO A 36 4.56 39.47 -0.31
N THR A 37 3.41 39.43 -0.98
CA THR A 37 3.16 38.56 -2.13
C THR A 37 3.82 39.04 -3.43
N GLU A 38 4.22 40.31 -3.49
CA GLU A 38 4.85 40.94 -4.66
C GLU A 38 6.38 40.87 -4.61
N VAL A 39 6.98 40.47 -3.48
CA VAL A 39 8.42 40.30 -3.36
C VAL A 39 8.81 38.90 -3.85
N GLY A 40 9.66 38.85 -4.87
CA GLY A 40 10.18 37.60 -5.43
C GLY A 40 11.16 36.89 -4.49
N GLN A 41 11.31 35.57 -4.63
CA GLN A 41 12.30 34.80 -3.85
C GLN A 41 13.73 35.27 -4.11
N GLY A 42 14.08 35.57 -5.36
CA GLY A 42 15.39 36.12 -5.71
C GLY A 42 15.69 37.46 -5.05
N GLU A 43 14.69 38.32 -4.84
CA GLU A 43 14.87 39.59 -4.10
C GLU A 43 15.15 39.36 -2.61
N ILE A 44 14.58 38.31 -2.02
CA ILE A 44 14.81 37.95 -0.62
C ILE A 44 16.22 37.39 -0.44
N ILE A 45 16.68 36.53 -1.35
CA ILE A 45 18.04 35.97 -1.33
C ILE A 45 19.08 37.07 -1.53
N ASP A 46 18.86 37.97 -2.50
CA ASP A 46 19.69 39.14 -2.70
C ASP A 46 19.70 40.04 -1.45
N GLY A 47 18.57 40.14 -0.74
CA GLY A 47 18.50 40.77 0.58
C GLY A 47 19.38 40.07 1.63
N ILE A 48 19.35 38.74 1.71
CA ILE A 48 20.20 37.97 2.64
C ILE A 48 21.69 38.19 2.32
N ARG A 49 22.04 38.19 1.03
CA ARG A 49 23.40 38.51 0.57
C ARG A 49 23.82 39.91 0.99
N LYS A 50 22.98 40.92 0.74
CA LYS A 50 23.25 42.31 1.14
C LYS A 50 23.37 42.47 2.66
N GLN A 51 22.60 41.72 3.43
CA GLN A 51 22.71 41.71 4.89
C GLN A 51 24.05 41.09 5.35
N PHE A 52 24.49 40.01 4.69
CA PHE A 52 25.80 39.41 4.92
C PHE A 52 26.95 40.36 4.55
N GLU A 53 26.85 41.04 3.41
CA GLU A 53 27.83 42.06 2.99
C GLU A 53 27.89 43.23 3.98
N LEU A 54 26.74 43.65 4.52
CA LEU A 54 26.67 44.71 5.52
C LEU A 54 27.25 44.30 6.88
N ASN A 55 27.04 43.04 7.28
CA ASN A 55 27.50 42.50 8.56
C ASN A 55 28.03 41.06 8.38
N PRO A 56 29.29 40.88 7.95
CA PRO A 56 29.89 39.56 7.74
C PRO A 56 30.37 38.96 9.07
N SER A 57 29.44 38.78 10.02
CA SER A 57 29.67 38.15 11.32
C SER A 57 28.86 36.85 11.44
N SER A 58 29.15 36.02 12.44
CA SER A 58 28.39 34.80 12.72
C SER A 58 26.91 35.06 13.02
N ASP A 59 26.57 36.29 13.40
CA ASP A 59 25.27 36.65 13.95
C ASP A 59 24.37 37.34 12.89
N PHE A 60 24.86 37.46 11.65
CA PHE A 60 24.16 38.19 10.58
C PHE A 60 22.77 37.63 10.27
N LEU A 61 22.55 36.33 10.48
CA LEU A 61 21.26 35.69 10.22
C LEU A 61 20.24 35.87 11.33
N GLU A 62 20.66 36.24 12.54
CA GLU A 62 19.74 36.73 13.55
C GLU A 62 19.13 38.07 13.09
N GLU A 63 19.98 38.95 12.55
CA GLU A 63 19.56 40.22 11.95
C GLU A 63 18.78 40.03 10.64
N ALA A 64 19.09 38.98 9.87
CA ALA A 64 18.38 38.60 8.65
C ALA A 64 17.16 37.68 8.88
N SER A 65 16.79 37.38 10.13
CA SER A 65 15.73 36.40 10.44
C SER A 65 14.40 36.72 9.76
N TRP A 66 14.07 38.01 9.59
CA TRP A 66 12.89 38.47 8.85
C TRP A 66 12.95 38.13 7.34
N LEU A 67 14.14 38.12 6.73
CA LEU A 67 14.34 37.68 5.35
C LEU A 67 14.21 36.16 5.23
N VAL A 68 14.84 35.43 6.15
CA VAL A 68 14.75 33.96 6.19
C VAL A 68 13.29 33.52 6.37
N ASN A 69 12.55 34.17 7.26
CA ASN A 69 11.12 33.91 7.48
C ASN A 69 10.22 34.31 6.30
N ALA A 70 10.68 35.20 5.42
CA ALA A 70 9.94 35.62 4.22
C ALA A 70 10.10 34.64 3.04
N LEU A 71 11.08 33.72 3.10
CA LEU A 71 11.24 32.69 2.07
C LEU A 71 9.98 31.81 2.02
N ARG A 72 9.49 31.51 0.80
CA ARG A 72 8.24 30.77 0.65
C ARG A 72 8.35 29.37 1.27
N PHE A 73 9.51 28.76 1.15
CA PHE A 73 9.76 27.44 1.72
C PHE A 73 9.94 27.45 3.24
N THR A 74 10.10 28.61 3.91
CA THR A 74 10.04 28.70 5.39
C THR A 74 8.64 28.81 5.92
N SER A 75 7.78 29.55 5.22
CA SER A 75 6.42 29.89 5.63
C SER A 75 5.39 28.74 5.57
N SER A 76 5.70 27.63 4.89
CA SER A 76 4.82 26.46 4.82
C SER A 76 5.51 25.23 5.41
N PRO A 77 4.95 24.56 6.44
CA PRO A 77 5.51 23.30 6.92
C PRO A 77 5.42 22.27 5.80
N LEU A 78 6.56 21.93 5.23
CA LEU A 78 6.70 20.87 4.24
C LEU A 78 6.93 19.56 5.00
N SER A 79 6.31 18.47 4.55
CA SER A 79 6.64 17.17 5.11
C SER A 79 8.11 16.82 4.83
N ALA A 80 8.74 15.98 5.66
CA ALA A 80 10.14 15.57 5.49
C ALA A 80 10.44 15.01 4.08
N GLU A 81 9.44 14.38 3.45
CA GLU A 81 9.52 13.82 2.09
C GLU A 81 9.49 14.91 0.99
N GLU A 82 8.89 16.07 1.27
CA GLU A 82 8.76 17.18 0.32
C GLU A 82 9.92 18.17 0.42
N VAL A 83 10.71 18.14 1.49
CA VAL A 83 11.85 19.05 1.69
C VAL A 83 12.91 18.90 0.58
N PRO A 84 13.35 17.68 0.18
CA PRO A 84 14.27 17.54 -0.95
C PRO A 84 13.69 18.12 -2.24
N ILE A 85 12.38 17.93 -2.50
CA ILE A 85 11.71 18.41 -3.71
C ILE A 85 11.60 19.95 -3.72
N ALA A 86 11.27 20.55 -2.58
CA ALA A 86 11.18 22.00 -2.44
C ALA A 86 12.56 22.66 -2.50
N TRP A 87 13.57 22.00 -1.95
CA TRP A 87 14.96 22.42 -2.01
C TRP A 87 15.52 22.29 -3.44
N ASP A 88 15.31 21.17 -4.11
CA ASP A 88 15.65 20.97 -5.52
C ASP A 88 14.93 22.00 -6.41
N ARG A 89 13.66 22.32 -6.10
CA ARG A 89 12.92 23.37 -6.79
C ARG A 89 13.58 24.73 -6.56
N PHE A 90 13.88 25.08 -5.32
CA PHE A 90 14.61 26.31 -4.99
C PHE A 90 15.93 26.38 -5.75
N GLN A 91 16.73 25.33 -5.74
CA GLN A 91 17.98 25.26 -6.49
C GLN A 91 17.77 25.40 -8.00
N SER A 92 16.78 24.73 -8.57
CA SER A 92 16.45 24.79 -10.00
C SER A 92 15.87 26.14 -10.43
N GLU A 93 15.20 26.86 -9.53
CA GLU A 93 14.71 28.22 -9.78
C GLU A 93 15.85 29.24 -9.72
N HIS A 94 16.97 28.88 -9.08
CA HIS A 94 18.19 29.68 -8.98
C HIS A 94 19.36 29.05 -9.79
N SER A 95 19.10 28.04 -10.62
CA SER A 95 20.13 27.29 -11.35
C SER A 95 20.67 28.00 -12.60
N ASP A 96 20.22 29.22 -12.88
CA ASP A 96 20.88 30.12 -13.83
C ASP A 96 22.18 30.72 -13.25
N ILE A 97 22.56 30.29 -12.04
CA ILE A 97 23.78 30.66 -11.33
C ILE A 97 24.76 29.46 -11.38
N ASP A 98 25.72 29.49 -12.30
CA ASP A 98 26.92 28.62 -12.32
C ASP A 98 28.06 29.45 -12.96
N PRO A 99 29.31 29.46 -12.45
CA PRO A 99 30.02 28.44 -11.67
C PRO A 99 30.06 28.73 -10.16
N LEU A 100 30.09 27.67 -9.34
CA LEU A 100 30.51 27.63 -7.91
C LEU A 100 30.90 29.01 -7.34
N LEU A 101 29.89 29.76 -6.91
CA LEU A 101 30.03 31.08 -6.36
C LEU A 101 30.49 30.95 -4.90
N LEU A 102 31.80 31.02 -4.69
CA LEU A 102 32.47 31.04 -3.38
C LEU A 102 31.87 32.08 -2.42
N ASP A 103 31.26 33.15 -2.94
CA ASP A 103 30.55 34.19 -2.19
C ASP A 103 29.19 33.75 -1.62
N GLU A 104 28.57 32.69 -2.16
CA GLU A 104 27.29 32.16 -1.67
C GLU A 104 27.45 31.08 -0.60
N TYR A 105 28.64 30.47 -0.51
CA TYR A 105 28.93 29.39 0.43
C TYR A 105 28.64 29.79 1.91
N PRO A 106 29.15 30.93 2.42
CA PRO A 106 28.89 31.35 3.82
C PRO A 106 27.41 31.62 4.09
N ILE A 107 26.68 32.06 3.07
CA ILE A 107 25.26 32.36 3.16
C ILE A 107 24.46 31.06 3.30
N LEU A 108 24.75 30.05 2.46
CA LEU A 108 24.08 28.76 2.52
C LEU A 108 24.41 28.00 3.81
N GLU A 109 25.68 27.99 4.24
CA GLU A 109 26.08 27.41 5.52
C GLU A 109 25.37 28.09 6.69
N GLY A 110 25.30 29.42 6.67
CA GLY A 110 24.56 30.19 7.66
C GLY A 110 23.08 29.81 7.68
N ILE A 111 22.40 29.72 6.53
CA ILE A 111 20.98 29.34 6.44
C ILE A 111 20.75 27.96 7.07
N ALA A 112 21.65 27.00 6.80
CA ALA A 112 21.59 25.67 7.41
C ALA A 112 21.71 25.73 8.94
N GLY A 113 22.65 26.55 9.44
CA GLY A 113 22.82 26.82 10.87
C GLY A 113 21.57 27.46 11.49
N TRP A 114 21.00 28.48 10.86
CA TRP A 114 19.81 29.18 11.33
C TRP A 114 18.64 28.21 11.55
N TYR A 115 18.35 27.34 10.57
CA TYR A 115 17.31 26.31 10.73
C TYR A 115 17.57 25.37 11.90
N PHE A 116 18.82 24.97 12.06
CA PHE A 116 19.19 24.04 13.13
C PHE A 116 19.03 24.69 14.51
N PHE A 117 19.42 25.95 14.67
CA PHE A 117 19.35 26.66 15.95
C PHE A 117 17.92 27.05 16.35
N HIS A 118 17.05 27.33 15.37
CA HIS A 118 15.65 27.76 15.61
C HIS A 118 14.66 26.59 15.63
N ARG A 119 15.12 25.33 15.69
CA ARG A 119 14.23 24.15 15.72
C ARG A 119 13.31 24.10 16.94
N ASP A 120 13.72 24.75 18.03
CA ASP A 120 13.01 24.78 19.31
C ASP A 120 12.06 26.01 19.43
N ASP A 121 11.92 26.81 18.37
CA ASP A 121 11.11 28.02 18.38
C ASP A 121 9.61 27.74 18.47
N PRO A 122 8.85 28.50 19.30
CA PRO A 122 7.41 28.30 19.44
C PRO A 122 6.67 28.59 18.13
N GLY A 123 6.16 27.54 17.48
CA GLY A 123 5.40 27.64 16.22
C GLY A 123 6.10 27.02 15.01
N GLY A 124 7.37 26.63 15.15
CA GLY A 124 8.09 25.80 14.18
C GLY A 124 7.87 24.29 14.45
N ASP A 125 7.82 23.49 13.38
CA ASP A 125 7.91 22.04 13.50
C ASP A 125 9.40 21.64 13.51
N GLU A 126 9.89 21.15 14.66
CA GLU A 126 11.28 20.75 14.89
C GLU A 126 11.80 19.83 13.78
N GLN A 127 10.97 18.87 13.35
CA GLN A 127 11.35 17.89 12.34
C GLN A 127 11.55 18.57 10.98
N VAL A 128 10.67 19.51 10.64
CA VAL A 128 10.76 20.29 9.38
C VAL A 128 12.01 21.16 9.37
N MET A 129 12.34 21.82 10.49
CA MET A 129 13.52 22.67 10.59
C MET A 129 14.82 21.85 10.46
N VAL A 130 14.89 20.69 11.11
CA VAL A 130 16.02 19.75 10.98
C VAL A 130 16.15 19.21 9.55
N CYS A 131 15.03 18.86 8.90
CA CYS A 131 15.04 18.41 7.51
C CYS A 131 15.54 19.50 6.53
N ARG A 132 15.15 20.76 6.73
CA ARG A 132 15.62 21.88 5.90
C ARG A 132 17.12 22.10 6.06
N ALA A 133 17.63 22.10 7.29
CA ALA A 133 19.06 22.18 7.56
C ALA A 133 19.83 21.04 6.86
N LEU A 134 19.32 19.81 6.93
CA LEU A 134 19.92 18.66 6.25
C LEU A 134 19.97 18.83 4.73
N ALA A 135 18.91 19.35 4.09
CA ALA A 135 18.90 19.54 2.64
C ALA A 135 19.99 20.53 2.18
N VAL A 136 20.18 21.63 2.92
CA VAL A 136 21.24 22.60 2.63
C VAL A 136 22.62 21.98 2.83
N PHE A 137 22.85 21.28 3.94
CA PHE A 137 24.13 20.63 4.19
C PHE A 137 24.44 19.51 3.19
N GLU A 138 23.44 18.72 2.77
CA GLU A 138 23.62 17.70 1.72
C GLU A 138 24.00 18.33 0.39
N HIS A 139 23.41 19.47 0.04
CA HIS A 139 23.79 20.21 -1.16
C HIS A 139 25.22 20.72 -1.09
N LEU A 140 25.61 21.35 0.03
CA LEU A 140 26.99 21.78 0.24
C LEU A 140 27.95 20.59 0.10
N ALA A 141 27.61 19.43 0.68
CA ALA A 141 28.40 18.22 0.53
C ALA A 141 28.45 17.71 -0.92
N GLN A 142 27.38 17.84 -1.71
CA GLN A 142 27.36 17.47 -3.13
C GLN A 142 28.20 18.40 -3.99
N LEU A 143 28.17 19.71 -3.75
CA LEU A 143 29.02 20.68 -4.46
C LEU A 143 30.52 20.38 -4.25
N VAL A 144 30.87 19.85 -3.08
CA VAL A 144 32.24 19.42 -2.76
C VAL A 144 32.58 18.07 -3.39
N ARG A 145 31.59 17.18 -3.55
CA ARG A 145 31.74 15.86 -4.19
C ARG A 145 31.97 16.02 -5.70
N GLY A 146 33.24 16.15 -6.06
CA GLY A 146 33.72 16.45 -7.41
C GLY A 146 34.94 17.37 -7.40
N HIS A 147 35.13 18.09 -6.30
CA HIS A 147 36.25 19.01 -6.02
C HIS A 147 37.14 18.50 -4.87
N GLU A 148 37.11 17.19 -4.59
CA GLU A 148 37.80 16.54 -3.45
C GLU A 148 39.34 16.71 -3.43
N GLY A 149 39.93 17.18 -4.54
CA GLY A 149 41.36 17.48 -4.66
C GLY A 149 41.73 18.94 -4.38
N ASP A 150 40.76 19.79 -4.07
CA ASP A 150 40.98 21.20 -3.78
C ASP A 150 41.08 21.42 -2.26
N GLU A 151 42.22 21.95 -1.80
CA GLU A 151 42.51 22.16 -0.38
C GLU A 151 41.47 23.07 0.29
N GLU A 152 40.91 24.03 -0.46
CA GLU A 152 39.92 25.01 -0.01
C GLU A 152 38.60 24.35 0.44
N TYR A 153 38.27 23.20 -0.13
CA TYR A 153 37.00 22.48 0.10
C TYR A 153 37.18 21.19 0.91
N SER A 154 38.42 20.76 1.10
CA SER A 154 38.77 19.50 1.76
C SER A 154 38.32 19.41 3.24
N GLY A 155 38.05 20.55 3.90
CA GLY A 155 37.60 20.62 5.29
C GLY A 155 36.09 20.61 5.50
N LEU A 156 35.29 20.72 4.44
CA LEU A 156 33.86 21.04 4.58
C LEU A 156 33.03 19.95 5.25
N LEU A 157 33.28 18.69 4.88
CA LEU A 157 32.69 17.55 5.57
C LEU A 157 33.20 17.43 7.01
N ALA A 158 34.44 17.83 7.29
CA ALA A 158 34.97 17.82 8.65
C ALA A 158 34.32 18.92 9.52
N CYS A 159 34.08 20.11 8.97
CA CYS A 159 33.41 21.22 9.66
C CYS A 159 31.94 20.94 9.94
N ASN A 160 31.19 20.45 8.95
CA ASN A 160 29.73 20.32 9.04
C ASN A 160 29.24 18.89 9.31
N GLY A 161 30.08 17.88 9.10
CA GLY A 161 29.63 16.49 9.13
C GLY A 161 29.18 16.03 10.51
N LEU A 162 29.72 16.57 11.61
CA LEU A 162 29.22 16.26 12.95
C LEU A 162 27.77 16.76 13.13
N THR A 163 27.46 17.96 12.63
CA THR A 163 26.10 18.53 12.62
C THR A 163 25.16 17.68 11.76
N ILE A 164 25.59 17.29 10.56
CA ILE A 164 24.81 16.40 9.67
C ILE A 164 24.52 15.06 10.34
N LEU A 165 25.53 14.46 10.98
CA LEU A 165 25.39 13.22 11.74
C LEU A 165 24.38 13.37 12.88
N TYR A 166 24.45 14.47 13.63
CA TYR A 166 23.51 14.78 14.71
C TYR A 166 22.07 14.91 14.20
N CYS A 167 21.88 15.65 13.11
CA CYS A 167 20.57 15.84 12.50
C CYS A 167 19.94 14.51 12.05
N TYR A 168 20.69 13.64 11.36
CA TYR A 168 20.18 12.31 10.98
C TYR A 168 19.89 11.41 12.18
N CYS A 169 20.67 11.51 13.25
CA CYS A 169 20.37 10.79 14.49
C CYS A 169 19.08 11.30 15.15
N GLY A 170 18.85 12.61 15.17
CA GLY A 170 17.62 13.22 15.68
C GLY A 170 16.37 12.75 14.92
N LEU A 171 16.49 12.61 13.60
CA LEU A 171 15.43 12.07 12.74
C LEU A 171 15.28 10.54 12.80
N LYS A 172 16.16 9.83 13.53
CA LYS A 172 16.22 8.35 13.57
C LYS A 172 16.50 7.70 12.20
N GLU A 173 17.10 8.44 11.28
CA GLU A 173 17.54 7.97 9.96
C GLU A 173 18.92 7.31 10.08
N PHE A 174 18.96 6.18 10.79
CA PHE A 174 20.20 5.53 11.24
C PHE A 174 21.10 5.03 10.10
N GLU A 175 20.53 4.68 8.95
CA GLU A 175 21.32 4.28 7.77
C GLU A 175 22.12 5.46 7.21
N ARG A 176 21.47 6.62 7.03
CA ARG A 176 22.12 7.86 6.60
C ARG A 176 23.10 8.37 7.67
N ALA A 177 22.73 8.34 8.95
CA ALA A 177 23.62 8.68 10.05
C ALA A 177 24.89 7.81 10.05
N ARG A 178 24.76 6.49 9.85
CA ARG A 178 25.89 5.57 9.73
C ARG A 178 26.80 5.93 8.56
N PHE A 179 26.23 6.24 7.41
CA PHE A 179 27.00 6.64 6.24
C PHE A 179 27.86 7.88 6.52
N TYR A 180 27.27 8.94 7.10
CA TYR A 180 28.02 10.15 7.47
C TYR A 180 29.05 9.90 8.57
N ALA A 181 28.76 9.04 9.56
CA ALA A 181 29.74 8.64 10.57
C ALA A 181 30.97 7.93 9.96
N GLN A 182 30.75 7.11 8.92
CA GLN A 182 31.83 6.46 8.18
C GLN A 182 32.63 7.46 7.34
N LEU A 183 31.97 8.43 6.70
CA LEU A 183 32.66 9.49 5.97
C LEU A 183 33.53 10.34 6.90
N LEU A 184 33.00 10.76 8.06
CA LEU A 184 33.77 11.48 9.08
C LEU A 184 34.95 10.69 9.63
N HIS A 185 34.82 9.36 9.71
CA HIS A 185 35.97 8.51 10.05
C HIS A 185 37.08 8.61 9.01
N MET A 186 36.73 8.65 7.71
CA MET A 186 37.72 8.86 6.65
C MET A 186 38.37 10.23 6.73
N GLU A 187 37.63 11.28 7.07
CA GLU A 187 38.16 12.63 7.30
C GLU A 187 39.14 12.69 8.49
N TYR A 188 38.85 11.96 9.57
CA TYR A 188 39.79 11.79 10.68
C TYR A 188 41.07 11.07 10.26
N LEU A 189 40.96 9.99 9.50
CA LEU A 189 42.13 9.26 8.99
C LEU A 189 42.96 10.11 8.02
N ALA A 190 42.31 11.02 7.29
CA ALA A 190 42.96 11.99 6.44
C ALA A 190 43.57 13.20 7.20
N GLY A 191 43.38 13.27 8.52
CA GLY A 191 43.92 14.32 9.37
C GLY A 191 43.16 15.64 9.33
N ARG A 192 41.95 15.66 8.75
CA ARG A 192 41.13 16.87 8.57
C ARG A 192 40.06 17.07 9.65
N LEU A 193 39.75 16.01 10.43
CA LEU A 193 38.86 16.08 11.58
C LEU A 193 39.67 16.01 12.88
N GLU A 194 39.36 16.87 13.85
CA GLU A 194 40.01 16.83 15.15
C GLU A 194 39.66 15.57 15.94
N ARG A 195 40.57 15.17 16.85
CA ARG A 195 40.39 13.97 17.65
C ARG A 195 39.15 14.04 18.55
N ASP A 196 38.87 15.19 19.12
CA ASP A 196 37.75 15.35 20.06
C ASP A 196 36.40 15.22 19.34
N ASP A 197 36.27 15.80 18.14
CA ASP A 197 35.10 15.61 17.28
C ASP A 197 34.95 14.16 16.82
N TYR A 198 36.05 13.53 16.41
CA TYR A 198 36.02 12.11 16.04
C TYR A 198 35.59 11.20 17.20
N LEU A 199 35.96 11.52 18.45
CA LEU A 199 35.48 10.78 19.62
C LEU A 199 33.96 10.89 19.79
N GLN A 200 33.36 12.03 19.45
CA GLN A 200 31.91 12.19 19.44
C GLN A 200 31.27 11.35 18.34
N VAL A 201 31.80 11.42 17.10
CA VAL A 201 31.38 10.59 15.96
C VAL A 201 31.40 9.10 16.35
N ARG A 202 32.48 8.64 16.99
CA ARG A 202 32.62 7.24 17.41
C ARG A 202 31.59 6.83 18.47
N ARG A 203 31.25 7.72 19.41
CA ARG A 203 30.19 7.46 20.41
C ARG A 203 28.83 7.32 19.74
N ILE A 204 28.49 8.25 18.86
CA ILE A 204 27.24 8.24 18.10
C ILE A 204 27.17 6.98 17.23
N TYR A 205 28.23 6.66 16.50
CA TYR A 205 28.29 5.48 15.66
C TYR A 205 28.08 4.17 16.44
N LYS A 206 28.67 4.06 17.64
CA LYS A 206 28.44 2.91 18.52
C LYS A 206 27.00 2.82 19.00
N HIS A 207 26.37 3.95 19.28
CA HIS A 207 24.96 4.00 19.64
C HIS A 207 24.08 3.52 18.47
N ILE A 208 24.31 4.01 17.26
CA ILE A 208 23.61 3.58 16.03
C ILE A 208 23.69 2.05 15.88
N LEU A 209 24.89 1.48 15.98
CA LEU A 209 25.10 0.03 15.85
C LEU A 209 24.39 -0.79 16.95
N THR A 210 24.19 -0.21 18.13
CA THR A 210 23.49 -0.88 19.23
C THR A 210 21.98 -0.90 18.97
N VAL A 211 21.43 0.24 18.54
CA VAL A 211 20.00 0.38 18.20
C VAL A 211 19.63 -0.48 16.99
N ASP A 212 20.46 -0.51 15.95
CA ASP A 212 20.26 -1.38 14.78
C ASP A 212 20.20 -2.86 15.18
N LYS A 213 21.11 -3.28 16.06
CA LYS A 213 21.15 -4.67 16.55
C LYS A 213 19.92 -5.03 17.38
N GLU A 214 19.47 -4.14 18.25
CA GLU A 214 18.25 -4.35 19.05
C GLU A 214 17.00 -4.44 18.16
N ASN A 215 16.91 -3.61 17.11
CA ASN A 215 15.83 -3.66 16.12
C ASN A 215 15.84 -4.97 15.31
N GLU A 216 17.02 -5.44 14.89
CA GLU A 216 17.17 -6.74 14.20
C GLU A 216 16.76 -7.91 15.10
N GLU A 217 17.16 -7.90 16.38
CA GLU A 217 16.78 -8.93 17.35
C GLU A 217 15.26 -8.92 17.60
N HIS A 218 14.64 -7.74 17.72
CA HIS A 218 13.19 -7.61 17.87
C HIS A 218 12.43 -8.11 16.64
N THR A 219 12.90 -7.77 15.44
CA THR A 219 12.30 -8.23 14.17
C THR A 219 12.40 -9.75 14.02
N ARG A 220 13.54 -10.34 14.41
CA ARG A 220 13.73 -11.79 14.42
C ARG A 220 12.78 -12.48 15.40
N ALA A 221 12.64 -11.96 16.62
CA ALA A 221 11.70 -12.51 17.61
C ALA A 221 10.24 -12.45 17.13
N LEU A 222 9.86 -11.37 16.45
CA LEU A 222 8.52 -11.20 15.89
C LEU A 222 8.26 -12.20 14.74
N LEU A 223 9.24 -12.42 13.86
CA LEU A 223 9.17 -13.43 12.81
C LEU A 223 9.08 -14.86 13.37
N GLU A 224 9.85 -15.19 14.41
CA GLU A 224 9.76 -16.48 15.09
C GLU A 224 8.36 -16.72 15.69
N LEU A 225 7.78 -15.69 16.32
CA LEU A 225 6.43 -15.77 16.88
C LEU A 225 5.35 -15.94 15.80
N GLN A 226 5.51 -15.28 14.65
CA GLN A 226 4.64 -15.48 13.48
C GLN A 226 4.75 -16.92 12.95
N TRP A 227 5.96 -17.46 12.82
CA TRP A 227 6.18 -18.85 12.39
C TRP A 227 5.57 -19.86 13.36
N GLN A 228 5.73 -19.66 14.67
CA GLN A 228 5.08 -20.50 15.68
C GLN A 228 3.56 -20.47 15.54
N THR A 229 2.99 -19.27 15.37
CA THR A 229 1.54 -19.09 15.18
C THR A 229 1.02 -19.80 13.93
N ILE A 230 1.77 -19.75 12.82
CA ILE A 230 1.42 -20.44 11.57
C ILE A 230 1.45 -21.97 11.78
N SER A 231 2.52 -22.48 12.39
CA SER A 231 2.69 -23.91 12.68
C SER A 231 1.58 -24.47 13.59
N GLU A 232 1.18 -23.73 14.62
CA GLU A 232 0.06 -24.11 15.49
C GLU A 232 -1.27 -24.14 14.75
N ARG A 233 -1.51 -23.15 13.86
CA ARG A 233 -2.70 -23.13 13.00
C ARG A 233 -2.74 -24.32 12.06
N GLU A 234 -1.61 -24.67 11.44
CA GLU A 234 -1.51 -25.84 10.55
C GLU A 234 -1.80 -27.15 11.27
N LYS A 235 -1.24 -27.34 12.48
CA LYS A 235 -1.56 -28.50 13.34
C LYS A 235 -3.05 -28.56 13.64
N ARG A 236 -3.66 -27.43 13.98
CA ARG A 236 -5.10 -27.38 14.27
C ARG A 236 -5.96 -27.70 13.04
N ILE A 237 -5.56 -27.24 11.85
CA ILE A 237 -6.22 -27.60 10.59
C ILE A 237 -6.12 -29.10 10.36
N GLN A 238 -4.93 -29.70 10.53
CA GLN A 238 -4.73 -31.13 10.35
C GLN A 238 -5.60 -31.96 11.31
N GLU A 239 -5.70 -31.56 12.58
CA GLU A 239 -6.58 -32.21 13.56
C GLU A 239 -8.05 -32.14 13.13
N LEU A 240 -8.50 -30.98 12.65
CA LEU A 240 -9.88 -30.79 12.18
C LEU A 240 -10.15 -31.61 10.92
N GLU A 241 -9.20 -31.68 9.99
CA GLU A 241 -9.32 -32.54 8.81
C GLU A 241 -9.44 -34.03 9.19
N ASP A 242 -8.64 -34.49 10.15
CA ASP A 242 -8.69 -35.87 10.63
C ASP A 242 -10.02 -36.18 11.32
N GLN A 243 -10.55 -35.22 12.09
CA GLN A 243 -11.89 -35.32 12.67
C GLN A 243 -12.97 -35.41 11.59
N ILE A 244 -12.90 -34.57 10.55
CA ILE A 244 -13.83 -34.60 9.41
C ILE A 244 -13.75 -35.94 8.69
N ARG A 245 -12.55 -36.46 8.40
CA ARG A 245 -12.39 -37.78 7.75
C ARG A 245 -13.03 -38.89 8.55
N LYS A 246 -12.87 -38.89 9.88
CA LYS A 246 -13.51 -39.88 10.77
C LYS A 246 -15.04 -39.80 10.71
N VAL A 247 -15.60 -38.60 10.72
CA VAL A 247 -17.06 -38.38 10.62
C VAL A 247 -17.59 -38.82 9.24
N VAL A 248 -16.89 -38.48 8.16
CA VAL A 248 -17.27 -38.89 6.79
C VAL A 248 -17.25 -40.41 6.66
N ALA A 249 -16.19 -41.09 7.12
CA ALA A 249 -16.10 -42.55 7.07
C ALA A 249 -17.17 -43.25 7.92
N ALA A 250 -17.57 -42.67 9.05
CA ALA A 250 -18.68 -43.17 9.86
C ALA A 250 -20.04 -42.97 9.18
N THR A 251 -20.21 -41.85 8.47
CA THR A 251 -21.44 -41.54 7.72
C THR A 251 -21.58 -42.44 6.48
N GLU A 252 -20.49 -42.73 5.78
CA GLU A 252 -20.46 -43.64 4.63
C GLU A 252 -20.85 -45.08 4.99
N ARG A 253 -20.65 -45.52 6.25
CA ARG A 253 -21.09 -46.84 6.72
C ARG A 253 -22.61 -46.98 6.91
N HIS A 254 -23.35 -45.87 6.98
CA HIS A 254 -24.81 -45.88 7.15
C HIS A 254 -25.60 -45.44 5.90
N LEU A 255 -24.90 -45.05 4.83
CA LEU A 255 -25.52 -44.62 3.58
C LEU A 255 -25.44 -45.72 2.52
N ASP A 256 -26.56 -46.40 2.27
CA ASP A 256 -26.70 -47.30 1.12
C ASP A 256 -26.81 -46.46 -0.18
N LEU A 257 -25.66 -45.93 -0.62
CA LEU A 257 -25.52 -45.16 -1.86
C LEU A 257 -25.97 -45.96 -3.10
N THR A 258 -25.95 -47.30 -3.02
CA THR A 258 -26.41 -48.17 -4.10
C THR A 258 -27.93 -48.08 -4.25
N LYS A 259 -28.67 -48.05 -3.14
CA LYS A 259 -30.12 -47.83 -3.13
C LYS A 259 -30.47 -46.41 -3.61
N VAL A 260 -29.76 -45.39 -3.12
CA VAL A 260 -29.95 -43.99 -3.54
C VAL A 260 -29.73 -43.81 -5.05
N ARG A 261 -28.66 -44.40 -5.60
CA ARG A 261 -28.38 -44.36 -7.05
C ARG A 261 -29.50 -44.99 -7.86
N LYS A 262 -30.06 -46.12 -7.41
CA LYS A 262 -31.21 -46.77 -8.08
C LYS A 262 -32.45 -45.89 -8.08
N GLU A 263 -32.74 -45.21 -6.97
CA GLU A 263 -33.88 -44.30 -6.86
C GLU A 263 -33.71 -43.05 -7.74
N LEU A 264 -32.51 -42.46 -7.76
CA LEU A 264 -32.16 -41.33 -8.62
C LEU A 264 -32.25 -41.69 -10.10
N SER A 265 -31.68 -42.83 -10.50
CA SER A 265 -31.78 -43.33 -11.87
C SER A 265 -33.24 -43.53 -12.30
N LYS A 266 -34.10 -44.08 -11.43
CA LYS A 266 -35.54 -44.21 -11.68
C LYS A 266 -36.24 -42.85 -11.81
N THR A 267 -35.85 -41.87 -11.01
CA THR A 267 -36.50 -40.55 -10.95
C THR A 267 -36.14 -39.66 -12.15
N PHE A 268 -34.86 -39.66 -12.54
CA PHE A 268 -34.36 -38.86 -13.66
C PHE A 268 -34.47 -39.59 -15.01
N GLY A 269 -34.64 -40.92 -14.99
CA GLY A 269 -34.74 -41.74 -16.18
C GLY A 269 -33.49 -41.64 -17.06
N PRO A 270 -33.63 -41.59 -18.41
CA PRO A 270 -32.49 -41.49 -19.33
C PRO A 270 -31.61 -40.25 -19.14
N THR A 271 -32.16 -39.19 -18.52
CA THR A 271 -31.40 -37.96 -18.21
C THR A 271 -30.30 -38.24 -17.18
N TRP A 272 -30.54 -39.19 -16.26
CA TRP A 272 -29.58 -39.54 -15.22
C TRP A 272 -28.21 -39.87 -15.83
N GLU A 273 -28.18 -40.70 -16.88
CA GLU A 273 -26.91 -41.13 -17.46
C GLU A 273 -26.14 -39.99 -18.14
N LYS A 274 -26.85 -38.97 -18.63
CA LYS A 274 -26.28 -37.79 -19.29
C LYS A 274 -25.72 -36.74 -18.32
N LEU A 275 -26.03 -36.85 -17.03
CA LEU A 275 -25.50 -35.91 -16.03
C LEU A 275 -24.00 -36.08 -15.85
N HIS A 276 -23.32 -34.96 -15.60
CA HIS A 276 -21.91 -34.89 -15.26
C HIS A 276 -21.62 -35.69 -13.98
N ARG A 277 -20.43 -36.28 -13.90
CA ARG A 277 -20.03 -37.16 -12.79
C ARG A 277 -20.11 -36.46 -11.43
N GLU A 278 -19.66 -35.21 -11.35
CA GLU A 278 -19.75 -34.41 -10.11
C GLU A 278 -21.20 -34.11 -9.72
N THR A 279 -22.09 -33.91 -10.68
CA THR A 279 -23.53 -33.73 -10.42
C THR A 279 -24.13 -35.01 -9.84
N LYS A 280 -23.85 -36.17 -10.45
CA LYS A 280 -24.30 -37.48 -9.93
C LYS A 280 -23.82 -37.67 -8.48
N LYS A 281 -22.54 -37.42 -8.21
CA LYS A 281 -21.94 -37.51 -6.87
C LYS A 281 -22.63 -36.59 -5.86
N HIS A 282 -22.80 -35.31 -6.20
CA HIS A 282 -23.44 -34.35 -5.30
C HIS A 282 -24.92 -34.65 -5.08
N MET A 283 -25.64 -35.16 -6.09
CA MET A 283 -27.03 -35.59 -5.97
C MET A 283 -27.19 -36.84 -5.12
N GLU A 284 -26.30 -37.82 -5.28
CA GLU A 284 -26.25 -39.03 -4.45
C GLU A 284 -26.07 -38.66 -2.98
N LEU A 285 -25.07 -37.84 -2.67
CA LEU A 285 -24.86 -37.33 -1.31
C LEU A 285 -26.10 -36.60 -0.79
N ALA A 286 -26.67 -35.68 -1.58
CA ALA A 286 -27.78 -34.87 -1.13
C ALA A 286 -29.05 -35.69 -0.84
N VAL A 287 -29.34 -36.73 -1.62
CA VAL A 287 -30.43 -37.69 -1.34
C VAL A 287 -30.14 -38.52 -0.11
N ALA A 288 -28.95 -39.12 -0.05
CA ALA A 288 -28.48 -39.93 1.06
C ALA A 288 -28.68 -39.19 2.40
N PHE A 289 -28.24 -37.94 2.46
CA PHE A 289 -28.38 -37.11 3.65
C PHE A 289 -29.84 -36.67 3.93
N SER A 290 -30.68 -36.53 2.89
CA SER A 290 -32.11 -36.21 3.08
C SER A 290 -32.94 -37.38 3.63
N GLN A 291 -32.48 -38.62 3.41
CA GLN A 291 -33.17 -39.85 3.81
C GLN A 291 -32.75 -40.37 5.18
N ALA A 292 -31.77 -39.74 5.83
CA ALA A 292 -31.35 -40.02 7.19
C ALA A 292 -31.87 -38.92 8.15
N PRO A 293 -33.18 -38.89 8.47
CA PRO A 293 -33.66 -38.05 9.55
C PRO A 293 -33.17 -38.67 10.86
N HIS A 294 -32.66 -37.85 11.78
CA HIS A 294 -32.33 -38.20 13.17
C HIS A 294 -30.93 -38.77 13.45
N SER A 295 -29.89 -37.96 13.25
CA SER A 295 -28.87 -37.88 14.30
C SER A 295 -28.63 -36.41 14.62
N THR A 296 -28.68 -36.07 15.91
CA THR A 296 -28.33 -34.74 16.45
C THR A 296 -26.88 -34.34 16.15
N ASP A 297 -26.05 -35.30 15.70
CA ASP A 297 -24.62 -35.15 15.51
C ASP A 297 -24.18 -35.22 14.03
N HIS A 298 -25.10 -35.34 13.08
CA HIS A 298 -24.73 -35.32 11.66
C HIS A 298 -24.61 -33.86 11.19
N PRO A 299 -23.51 -33.51 10.50
CA PRO A 299 -23.36 -32.18 9.93
C PRO A 299 -24.54 -31.93 9.00
N VAL A 300 -25.30 -30.89 9.35
CA VAL A 300 -26.25 -30.16 8.52
C VAL A 300 -26.07 -30.53 7.06
N VAL A 301 -27.06 -31.21 6.45
CA VAL A 301 -27.10 -31.48 5.00
C VAL A 301 -26.55 -30.25 4.29
N PRO A 302 -25.36 -30.27 3.67
CA PRO A 302 -24.75 -29.02 3.26
C PRO A 302 -25.57 -28.50 2.10
N PRO A 303 -26.31 -27.38 2.25
CA PRO A 303 -27.24 -26.91 1.23
C PRO A 303 -26.53 -26.58 -0.08
N TRP A 304 -25.22 -26.36 0.00
CA TRP A 304 -24.34 -26.16 -1.13
C TRP A 304 -24.21 -27.39 -2.05
N ALA A 305 -24.54 -28.61 -1.63
CA ALA A 305 -24.40 -29.81 -2.48
C ALA A 305 -25.33 -29.73 -3.71
N PHE A 306 -26.58 -29.33 -3.53
CA PHE A 306 -27.53 -29.12 -4.64
C PHE A 306 -27.10 -27.96 -5.54
N LEU A 307 -26.59 -26.87 -4.96
CA LEU A 307 -26.07 -25.76 -5.74
C LEU A 307 -24.81 -26.16 -6.54
N LYS A 308 -23.91 -26.97 -5.96
CA LYS A 308 -22.74 -27.51 -6.67
C LYS A 308 -23.14 -28.46 -7.79
N ALA A 309 -24.18 -29.28 -7.60
CA ALA A 309 -24.74 -30.10 -8.65
C ALA A 309 -25.26 -29.23 -9.82
N VAL A 310 -26.07 -28.22 -9.53
CA VAL A 310 -26.60 -27.29 -10.54
C VAL A 310 -25.48 -26.51 -11.24
N ASN A 311 -24.52 -25.98 -10.49
CA ASN A 311 -23.38 -25.25 -11.05
C ASN A 311 -22.48 -26.14 -11.91
N SER A 312 -22.29 -27.41 -11.54
CA SER A 312 -21.51 -28.36 -12.34
C SER A 312 -22.17 -28.61 -13.70
N GLU A 313 -23.49 -28.79 -13.72
CA GLU A 313 -24.23 -28.95 -14.97
C GLU A 313 -24.24 -27.69 -15.82
N LEU A 314 -24.54 -26.53 -15.22
CA LEU A 314 -24.52 -25.25 -15.92
C LEU A 314 -23.12 -24.97 -16.47
N ARG A 315 -22.06 -25.26 -15.72
CA ARG A 315 -20.67 -25.13 -16.18
C ARG A 315 -20.41 -26.04 -17.37
N ALA A 316 -20.74 -27.33 -17.25
CA ALA A 316 -20.53 -28.30 -18.31
C ALA A 316 -21.32 -27.97 -19.59
N ARG A 317 -22.48 -27.32 -19.49
CA ARG A 317 -23.35 -27.03 -20.63
C ARG A 317 -23.13 -25.66 -21.25
N LEU A 318 -22.88 -24.64 -20.45
CA LEU A 318 -22.75 -23.26 -20.93
C LEU A 318 -21.31 -22.92 -21.29
N PHE A 319 -20.32 -23.51 -20.62
CA PHE A 319 -18.92 -23.12 -20.75
C PHE A 319 -18.10 -24.13 -21.55
N ARG A 320 -17.03 -23.65 -22.17
CA ARG A 320 -16.07 -24.47 -22.91
C ARG A 320 -15.46 -25.55 -21.98
N PRO A 321 -15.20 -26.77 -22.50
CA PRO A 321 -15.13 -27.12 -23.94
C PRO A 321 -16.47 -27.50 -24.61
N ALA A 322 -17.51 -27.83 -23.85
CA ALA A 322 -18.77 -28.33 -24.43
C ALA A 322 -19.79 -27.21 -24.74
N GLY A 323 -19.74 -26.10 -24.01
CA GLY A 323 -20.55 -24.92 -24.24
C GLY A 323 -19.82 -23.82 -25.04
N LEU A 324 -20.44 -22.64 -25.10
CA LEU A 324 -19.96 -21.51 -25.90
C LEU A 324 -19.27 -20.41 -25.07
N LEU A 325 -19.48 -20.38 -23.75
CA LEU A 325 -18.90 -19.37 -22.87
C LEU A 325 -17.47 -19.68 -22.46
N ASP A 326 -16.66 -18.63 -22.36
CA ASP A 326 -15.37 -18.68 -21.70
C ASP A 326 -15.56 -18.62 -20.17
N ALA A 327 -14.72 -19.34 -19.42
CA ALA A 327 -14.73 -19.27 -17.97
C ALA A 327 -14.45 -17.86 -17.44
N ALA A 328 -13.67 -17.06 -18.18
CA ALA A 328 -13.34 -15.68 -17.86
C ALA A 328 -14.56 -14.75 -17.77
N VAL A 329 -15.71 -15.13 -18.36
CA VAL A 329 -16.97 -14.37 -18.25
C VAL A 329 -17.44 -14.29 -16.79
N LEU A 330 -17.19 -15.32 -15.98
CA LEU A 330 -17.55 -15.32 -14.56
C LEU A 330 -16.74 -14.27 -13.79
N GLU A 331 -15.46 -14.12 -14.10
CA GLU A 331 -14.57 -13.16 -13.44
C GLU A 331 -14.93 -11.71 -13.82
N ARG A 332 -15.22 -11.45 -15.11
CA ARG A 332 -15.58 -10.11 -15.60
C ARG A 332 -16.93 -9.60 -15.10
N THR A 333 -17.87 -10.50 -14.80
CA THR A 333 -19.21 -10.13 -14.34
C THR A 333 -19.32 -10.02 -12.81
N GLU A 334 -18.20 -10.11 -12.09
CA GLU A 334 -18.15 -10.25 -10.62
C GLU A 334 -18.93 -11.46 -10.08
N THR A 335 -19.36 -12.38 -10.96
CA THR A 335 -20.14 -13.56 -10.59
C THR A 335 -19.26 -14.75 -10.27
N LYS A 336 -19.34 -15.24 -9.03
CA LYS A 336 -18.52 -16.38 -8.61
C LYS A 336 -19.02 -17.74 -9.10
N THR A 337 -20.25 -17.84 -9.64
CA THR A 337 -20.85 -19.13 -10.04
C THR A 337 -21.75 -19.05 -11.28
N PRO A 338 -21.84 -20.11 -12.11
CA PRO A 338 -22.75 -20.18 -13.26
C PRO A 338 -24.22 -19.89 -12.93
N ALA A 339 -24.73 -20.37 -11.79
CA ALA A 339 -26.09 -20.07 -11.37
C ALA A 339 -26.31 -18.57 -11.09
N SER A 340 -25.31 -17.88 -10.49
CA SER A 340 -25.36 -16.44 -10.29
C SER A 340 -25.44 -15.69 -11.62
N LEU A 341 -24.63 -16.10 -12.60
CA LEU A 341 -24.65 -15.53 -13.94
C LEU A 341 -26.04 -15.65 -14.60
N CYS A 342 -26.70 -16.82 -14.50
CA CYS A 342 -28.06 -17.00 -15.01
C CYS A 342 -29.08 -16.11 -14.29
N ILE A 343 -28.97 -15.96 -12.97
CA ILE A 343 -29.87 -15.09 -12.17
C ILE A 343 -29.72 -13.63 -12.62
N GLU A 344 -28.49 -13.15 -12.75
CA GLU A 344 -28.19 -11.75 -13.07
C GLU A 344 -28.56 -11.41 -14.51
N TYR A 345 -28.25 -12.30 -15.46
CA TYR A 345 -28.69 -12.19 -16.84
C TYR A 345 -30.22 -12.09 -16.94
N ALA A 346 -30.96 -12.95 -16.23
CA ALA A 346 -32.43 -12.94 -16.26
C ALA A 346 -33.04 -11.70 -15.57
N ARG A 347 -32.34 -11.11 -14.61
CA ARG A 347 -32.76 -9.88 -13.90
C ARG A 347 -32.35 -8.59 -14.62
N SER A 348 -31.71 -8.69 -15.80
CA SER A 348 -31.17 -7.54 -16.52
C SER A 348 -30.21 -6.69 -15.67
N ALA A 349 -29.40 -7.33 -14.83
CA ALA A 349 -28.30 -6.65 -14.15
C ALA A 349 -27.35 -6.00 -15.16
N PRO A 350 -26.61 -4.93 -14.79
CA PRO A 350 -25.61 -4.33 -15.66
C PRO A 350 -24.51 -5.36 -15.95
N ILE A 351 -24.51 -5.89 -17.17
CA ILE A 351 -23.52 -6.82 -17.71
C ILE A 351 -23.00 -6.16 -18.98
N ASP A 352 -21.69 -6.22 -19.21
CA ASP A 352 -21.05 -5.72 -20.43
C ASP A 352 -21.80 -6.23 -21.69
N PRO A 353 -22.10 -5.37 -22.68
CA PRO A 353 -22.85 -5.76 -23.87
C PRO A 353 -22.25 -6.98 -24.62
N ALA A 354 -20.91 -7.08 -24.69
CA ALA A 354 -20.24 -8.18 -25.37
C ALA A 354 -20.41 -9.51 -24.60
N ASP A 355 -20.30 -9.47 -23.27
CA ASP A 355 -20.55 -10.64 -22.42
C ASP A 355 -22.05 -11.01 -22.43
N ARG A 356 -22.95 -10.03 -22.46
CA ARG A 356 -24.39 -10.24 -22.56
C ARG A 356 -24.77 -10.97 -23.86
N ASP A 357 -24.16 -10.59 -24.98
CA ASP A 357 -24.34 -11.27 -26.26
C ASP A 357 -23.79 -12.70 -26.25
N ALA A 358 -22.61 -12.92 -25.66
CA ALA A 358 -22.03 -14.25 -25.50
C ALA A 358 -22.93 -15.16 -24.64
N ILE A 359 -23.45 -14.64 -23.52
CA ILE A 359 -24.38 -15.33 -22.63
C ILE A 359 -25.67 -15.67 -23.38
N ASN A 360 -26.23 -14.70 -24.12
CA ASN A 360 -27.44 -14.92 -24.91
C ASN A 360 -27.24 -16.03 -25.95
N LYS A 361 -26.11 -16.05 -26.67
CA LYS A 361 -25.77 -17.11 -27.63
C LYS A 361 -25.66 -18.47 -26.97
N ALA A 362 -24.96 -18.56 -25.83
CA ALA A 362 -24.81 -19.82 -25.09
C ALA A 362 -26.13 -20.36 -24.55
N ILE A 363 -26.97 -19.48 -23.97
CA ILE A 363 -28.28 -19.85 -23.44
C ILE A 363 -29.24 -20.23 -24.57
N SER A 364 -29.19 -19.54 -25.70
CA SER A 364 -29.98 -19.87 -26.90
C SER A 364 -29.62 -21.23 -27.51
N GLY A 365 -28.40 -21.72 -27.25
CA GLY A 365 -27.96 -23.06 -27.64
C GLY A 365 -28.58 -24.20 -26.83
N ILE A 366 -29.29 -23.90 -25.74
CA ILE A 366 -29.99 -24.89 -24.92
C ILE A 366 -31.39 -25.14 -25.50
N GLY A 367 -31.90 -26.38 -25.44
CA GLY A 367 -33.12 -26.80 -26.14
C GLY A 367 -34.36 -25.92 -25.89
N ASN A 368 -34.54 -25.41 -24.67
CA ASN A 368 -35.59 -24.41 -24.38
C ASN A 368 -35.09 -23.31 -23.43
N PRO A 369 -34.51 -22.22 -23.98
CA PRO A 369 -33.91 -21.13 -23.19
C PRO A 369 -34.94 -20.37 -22.35
N ARG A 370 -36.18 -20.24 -22.85
CA ARG A 370 -37.29 -19.57 -22.16
C ARG A 370 -37.72 -20.32 -20.91
N LEU A 371 -37.73 -21.66 -20.97
CA LEU A 371 -38.00 -22.48 -19.80
C LEU A 371 -36.85 -22.41 -18.81
N LEU A 372 -35.59 -22.50 -19.27
CA LEU A 372 -34.41 -22.43 -18.41
C LEU A 372 -34.40 -21.17 -17.54
N LEU A 373 -34.64 -20.01 -18.15
CA LEU A 373 -34.66 -18.69 -17.48
C LEU A 373 -36.07 -18.23 -17.06
N SER A 374 -37.04 -19.15 -16.96
CA SER A 374 -38.38 -18.78 -16.50
C SER A 374 -38.33 -18.16 -15.09
N PRO A 375 -39.23 -17.21 -14.75
CA PRO A 375 -39.25 -16.58 -13.43
C PRO A 375 -39.22 -17.58 -12.27
N ARG A 376 -39.96 -18.69 -12.42
CA ARG A 376 -39.98 -19.81 -11.47
C ARG A 376 -38.60 -20.44 -11.28
N ASN A 377 -37.85 -20.69 -12.35
CA ASN A 377 -36.52 -21.28 -12.25
C ASN A 377 -35.51 -20.31 -11.62
N ILE A 378 -35.59 -19.03 -11.97
CA ILE A 378 -34.72 -17.99 -11.39
C ILE A 378 -34.96 -17.85 -9.89
N GLU A 379 -36.23 -17.89 -9.44
CA GLU A 379 -36.58 -17.88 -8.03
C GLU A 379 -35.96 -19.07 -7.29
N LYS A 380 -36.06 -20.28 -7.85
CA LYS A 380 -35.50 -21.50 -7.27
C LYS A 380 -33.96 -21.48 -7.24
N LEU A 381 -33.30 -20.94 -8.27
CA LEU A 381 -31.85 -20.67 -8.24
C LEU A 381 -31.48 -19.65 -7.15
N CYS A 382 -32.28 -18.60 -6.96
CA CYS A 382 -32.09 -17.64 -5.87
C CYS A 382 -32.25 -18.30 -4.50
N THR A 383 -33.19 -19.23 -4.34
CA THR A 383 -33.33 -20.04 -3.13
C THR A 383 -32.07 -20.86 -2.87
N LEU A 384 -31.56 -21.61 -3.85
CA LEU A 384 -30.30 -22.35 -3.71
C LEU A 384 -29.12 -21.43 -3.32
N ARG A 385 -29.02 -20.25 -3.94
CA ARG A 385 -27.98 -19.25 -3.61
C ARG A 385 -28.10 -18.75 -2.16
N ARG A 386 -29.32 -18.46 -1.69
CA ARG A 386 -29.57 -18.06 -0.30
C ARG A 386 -29.13 -19.15 0.69
N HIS A 387 -29.50 -20.40 0.44
CA HIS A 387 -29.10 -21.52 1.30
C HIS A 387 -27.59 -21.77 1.30
N ARG A 388 -26.88 -21.54 0.19
CA ARG A 388 -25.41 -21.57 0.16
C ARG A 388 -24.79 -20.48 1.03
N ASN A 389 -25.29 -19.24 0.95
CA ASN A 389 -24.77 -18.14 1.77
C ASN A 389 -24.95 -18.41 3.28
N TYR A 390 -26.06 -19.04 3.69
CA TYR A 390 -26.22 -19.46 5.08
C TYR A 390 -25.21 -20.53 5.51
N GLY A 391 -24.78 -21.42 4.61
CA GLY A 391 -23.78 -22.45 4.90
C GLY A 391 -22.32 -21.97 4.87
N GLU A 392 -22.03 -20.87 4.17
CA GLU A 392 -20.66 -20.32 4.04
C GLU A 392 -20.34 -19.21 5.06
N HIS A 393 -21.34 -18.58 5.66
CA HIS A 393 -21.16 -17.52 6.65
C HIS A 393 -21.44 -18.03 8.08
N PRO A 394 -20.41 -18.25 8.91
CA PRO A 394 -20.53 -18.90 10.23
C PRO A 394 -21.31 -18.10 11.30
N GLY A 395 -21.93 -16.96 10.95
CA GLY A 395 -22.65 -16.09 11.88
C GLY A 395 -24.16 -16.34 11.99
N ARG A 396 -24.76 -17.23 11.17
CA ARG A 396 -26.20 -17.56 11.26
C ARG A 396 -26.41 -19.08 11.27
N PRO A 397 -27.05 -19.66 12.30
CA PRO A 397 -27.30 -21.10 12.34
C PRO A 397 -28.28 -21.49 11.23
N TYR A 398 -27.91 -22.49 10.43
CA TYR A 398 -28.79 -23.05 9.41
C TYR A 398 -29.85 -23.93 10.10
N THR A 399 -31.12 -23.52 10.06
CA THR A 399 -32.20 -24.18 10.80
C THR A 399 -32.72 -25.44 10.09
N GLN A 400 -33.30 -26.36 10.85
CA GLN A 400 -33.98 -27.53 10.30
C GLN A 400 -35.15 -27.16 9.38
N ASP A 401 -35.85 -26.07 9.68
CA ASP A 401 -36.95 -25.56 8.85
C ASP A 401 -36.45 -25.07 7.48
N ALA A 402 -35.32 -24.36 7.43
CA ALA A 402 -34.70 -23.93 6.18
C ALA A 402 -34.25 -25.14 5.33
N LEU A 403 -33.77 -26.21 5.98
CA LEU A 403 -33.46 -27.45 5.30
C LEU A 403 -34.71 -28.14 4.74
N ALA A 404 -35.78 -28.22 5.53
CA ALA A 404 -37.04 -28.81 5.12
C ALA A 404 -37.67 -28.06 3.93
N GLU A 405 -37.62 -26.72 3.94
CA GLU A 405 -38.05 -25.87 2.82
C GLU A 405 -37.25 -26.15 1.53
N LEU A 406 -35.92 -26.28 1.65
CA LEU A 406 -35.03 -26.60 0.54
C LEU A 406 -35.33 -28.01 -0.03
N LEU A 407 -35.45 -29.01 0.84
CA LEU A 407 -35.74 -30.39 0.44
C LEU A 407 -37.12 -30.50 -0.21
N LYS A 408 -38.13 -29.81 0.33
CA LYS A 408 -39.46 -29.72 -0.29
C LYS A 408 -39.37 -29.11 -1.69
N THR A 409 -38.62 -28.02 -1.82
CA THR A 409 -38.40 -27.35 -3.11
C THR A 409 -37.73 -28.26 -4.14
N ILE A 410 -36.81 -29.12 -3.73
CA ILE A 410 -36.06 -29.98 -4.66
C ILE A 410 -36.82 -31.27 -5.01
N TRP A 411 -37.41 -31.91 -4.01
CA TRP A 411 -37.99 -33.25 -4.14
C TRP A 411 -39.49 -33.24 -4.37
N LEU A 412 -40.26 -32.44 -3.63
CA LEU A 412 -41.72 -32.41 -3.74
C LEU A 412 -42.17 -31.68 -5.02
N ASP A 413 -41.49 -30.58 -5.38
CA ASP A 413 -41.83 -29.85 -6.61
C ASP A 413 -41.22 -30.47 -7.88
N ARG A 414 -40.39 -31.52 -7.74
CA ARG A 414 -39.57 -32.14 -8.80
C ARG A 414 -38.81 -31.12 -9.67
N TRP A 415 -38.63 -29.91 -9.16
CA TRP A 415 -38.16 -28.78 -9.95
C TRP A 415 -36.78 -29.04 -10.53
N LEU A 416 -35.86 -29.60 -9.73
CA LEU A 416 -34.50 -29.88 -10.15
C LEU A 416 -34.45 -30.93 -11.27
N VAL A 417 -35.34 -31.92 -11.23
CA VAL A 417 -35.48 -32.94 -12.28
C VAL A 417 -35.89 -32.28 -13.59
N GLU A 418 -36.93 -31.44 -13.56
CA GLU A 418 -37.42 -30.75 -14.75
C GLU A 418 -36.44 -29.69 -15.26
N PHE A 419 -35.76 -28.98 -14.37
CA PHE A 419 -34.70 -28.03 -14.71
C PHE A 419 -33.55 -28.72 -15.45
N LEU A 420 -33.05 -29.85 -14.92
CA LEU A 420 -31.98 -30.62 -15.56
C LEU A 420 -32.44 -31.27 -16.87
N LYS A 421 -33.69 -31.71 -16.97
CA LYS A 421 -34.28 -32.16 -18.24
C LYS A 421 -34.32 -31.04 -19.28
N VAL A 422 -34.71 -29.82 -18.91
CA VAL A 422 -34.70 -28.66 -19.82
C VAL A 422 -33.27 -28.34 -20.27
N LEU A 423 -32.32 -28.37 -19.35
CA LEU A 423 -30.90 -28.14 -19.64
C LEU A 423 -30.33 -29.23 -20.57
N HIS A 424 -30.83 -30.46 -20.45
CA HIS A 424 -30.42 -31.61 -21.25
C HIS A 424 -31.35 -31.96 -22.41
N ALA A 425 -32.39 -31.15 -22.64
CA ALA A 425 -33.27 -31.29 -23.79
C ALA A 425 -32.43 -30.96 -25.03
N VAL A 426 -32.03 -32.00 -25.75
CA VAL A 426 -31.30 -31.88 -27.01
C VAL A 426 -32.27 -31.35 -28.08
N ARG A 427 -31.76 -30.46 -28.95
CA ARG A 427 -32.33 -30.25 -30.28
C ARG A 427 -31.77 -31.30 -31.23
#